data_AF-A0A0E0LHE1-F1
#
_entry.id   AF-A0A0E0LHE1-F1
#
_cell.length_a   1.000
_cell.length_b   1.000
_cell.length_c   1.000
_cell.angle_alpha   90.00
_cell.angle_beta   90.00
_cell.angle_gamma   90.00
#
_symmetry.space_group_name_H-M   'P 1'
#
loop_
_entity.id
_entity.type
_entity.pdbx_description
1 polymer ?
#
loop_
_entity_poly.entity_id
_entity_poly.type
_entity_poly.pdbx_seq_one_letter_code
_entity_poly.pdbx_strand_id
1 'polypeptide(L)'
;MATRCLYSLALLSPSPSPSPSSSGKVAARASPPVPSAADPRRRPGTRLSVATGGEQLVTAQEASQEPDYGVVSIHHVGILCENLERSMAFYKDLLGAMSLKLTVDQSGLKVNPARPTDKLPYRGAWLWVGSEMIHLMELPNPDPLTGRPEHGGRDRHTCIAIKDVLKLKEIFDKAGH
;
A
#
# COMPACT_ATOMS: atom_id res chain seq x y z
N MET A 1 -33.02 -31.85 38.60
CA MET A 1 -31.92 -30.86 38.58
C MET A 1 -31.27 -30.89 37.21
N ALA A 2 -31.49 -29.85 36.40
CA ALA A 2 -30.60 -29.37 35.33
C ALA A 2 -31.33 -28.21 34.65
N THR A 3 -30.85 -27.01 34.96
CA THR A 3 -31.45 -25.71 34.66
C THR A 3 -31.22 -25.36 33.19
N ARG A 4 -32.29 -25.01 32.47
CA ARG A 4 -32.24 -24.40 31.13
C ARG A 4 -31.98 -22.91 31.31
N CYS A 5 -30.88 -22.40 30.75
CA CYS A 5 -30.61 -20.97 30.66
C CYS A 5 -31.03 -20.48 29.27
N LEU A 6 -32.13 -19.75 29.21
CA LEU A 6 -32.58 -18.98 28.04
C LEU A 6 -32.46 -17.51 28.43
N TYR A 7 -31.65 -16.74 27.71
CA TYR A 7 -31.82 -15.29 27.63
C TYR A 7 -31.75 -14.86 26.16
N SER A 8 -32.94 -14.77 25.57
CA SER A 8 -33.26 -13.85 24.49
C SER A 8 -33.62 -12.51 25.14
N LEU A 9 -33.02 -11.41 24.69
CA LEU A 9 -33.70 -10.12 24.69
C LEU A 9 -33.44 -9.40 23.38
N ALA A 10 -34.56 -9.14 22.71
CA ALA A 10 -34.67 -8.47 21.45
C ALA A 10 -34.74 -6.95 21.64
N LEU A 11 -34.20 -6.24 20.64
CA LEU A 11 -34.76 -5.05 19.98
C LEU A 11 -35.20 -3.86 20.86
N LEU A 12 -34.54 -2.72 20.65
CA LEU A 12 -35.24 -1.45 20.43
C LEU A 12 -34.40 -0.48 19.57
N SER A 13 -35.06 0.08 18.56
CA SER A 13 -34.73 1.24 17.72
C SER A 13 -36.08 1.89 17.37
N PRO A 14 -36.17 3.07 16.73
CA PRO A 14 -35.33 4.28 16.73
C PRO A 14 -36.19 5.55 16.99
N SER A 15 -35.60 6.77 17.01
CA SER A 15 -36.29 8.02 16.60
C SER A 15 -35.32 9.21 16.40
N PRO A 16 -35.70 10.27 15.63
CA PRO A 16 -34.76 11.05 14.81
C PRO A 16 -34.63 12.56 15.09
N SER A 17 -33.57 13.16 14.53
CA SER A 17 -33.42 14.57 14.03
C SER A 17 -33.26 15.72 15.06
N PRO A 18 -32.80 16.94 14.69
CA PRO A 18 -32.41 17.47 13.37
C PRO A 18 -31.01 18.12 13.26
N SER A 19 -30.59 18.33 12.02
CA SER A 19 -29.42 19.09 11.57
C SER A 19 -29.61 20.63 11.67
N PRO A 20 -28.49 21.38 11.64
CA PRO A 20 -28.46 22.66 10.96
C PRO A 20 -27.48 22.69 9.79
N SER A 21 -27.98 23.26 8.69
CA SER A 21 -27.29 23.63 7.46
C SER A 21 -26.17 24.65 7.68
N SER A 22 -25.05 24.50 6.97
CA SER A 22 -24.27 25.66 6.53
C SER A 22 -23.78 25.46 5.10
N SER A 23 -24.11 26.44 4.27
CA SER A 23 -23.89 26.50 2.83
C SER A 23 -22.66 27.34 2.51
N GLY A 24 -21.90 26.92 1.48
CA GLY A 24 -20.94 27.74 0.74
C GLY A 24 -19.50 27.69 1.28
N LYS A 25 -18.44 27.56 0.47
CA LYS A 25 -18.25 27.70 -0.98
C LYS A 25 -17.12 26.75 -1.40
N VAL A 26 -17.31 25.99 -2.48
CA VAL A 26 -16.23 25.24 -3.14
C VAL A 26 -15.55 26.19 -4.13
N ALA A 27 -14.30 26.55 -3.86
CA ALA A 27 -13.45 27.23 -4.82
C ALA A 27 -12.79 26.18 -5.73
N ALA A 28 -13.25 26.11 -6.97
CA ALA A 28 -12.63 25.31 -8.02
C ALA A 28 -11.24 25.88 -8.34
N ARG A 29 -10.18 25.10 -8.09
CA ARG A 29 -8.82 25.44 -8.49
C ARG A 29 -8.49 24.70 -9.78
N ALA A 30 -8.22 25.47 -10.83
CA ALA A 30 -7.96 25.02 -12.18
C ALA A 30 -6.75 24.07 -12.27
N SER A 31 -6.89 22.99 -13.04
CA SER A 31 -5.80 22.09 -13.42
C SER A 31 -4.84 22.78 -14.41
N PRO A 32 -3.52 22.53 -14.32
CA PRO A 32 -2.56 23.04 -15.31
C PRO A 32 -2.70 22.30 -16.65
N PRO A 33 -2.36 22.95 -17.78
CA PRO A 33 -2.54 22.38 -19.10
C PRO A 33 -1.54 21.26 -19.39
N VAL A 34 -2.02 20.19 -20.00
CA VAL A 34 -1.25 19.08 -20.56
C VAL A 34 -0.54 19.55 -21.83
N PRO A 35 0.77 19.33 -22.03
CA PRO A 35 1.42 19.68 -23.28
C PRO A 35 0.94 18.74 -24.41
N SER A 36 0.42 19.38 -25.46
CA SER A 36 -0.09 18.80 -26.69
C SER A 36 1.01 18.11 -27.50
N ALA A 37 0.72 16.90 -27.97
CA ALA A 37 1.48 16.22 -29.00
C ALA A 37 1.26 16.88 -30.37
N ALA A 38 2.35 17.28 -31.04
CA ALA A 38 2.55 17.24 -32.50
C ALA A 38 3.88 17.92 -32.88
N ASP A 39 4.74 17.24 -33.63
CA ASP A 39 5.07 17.65 -35.02
C ASP A 39 5.88 16.56 -35.75
N PRO A 40 5.34 15.89 -36.80
CA PRO A 40 6.10 14.96 -37.61
C PRO A 40 6.76 15.68 -38.80
N ARG A 41 8.08 15.54 -38.87
CA ARG A 41 8.90 15.53 -40.11
C ARG A 41 9.12 16.89 -40.79
N ARG A 42 10.14 17.61 -40.31
CA ARG A 42 10.86 18.60 -41.12
C ARG A 42 11.86 17.87 -42.03
N ARG A 43 11.65 17.93 -43.36
CA ARG A 43 12.63 17.48 -44.36
C ARG A 43 13.70 18.57 -44.54
N PRO A 44 15.01 18.30 -44.37
CA PRO A 44 16.05 19.22 -44.80
C PRO A 44 16.36 18.99 -46.29
N GLY A 45 16.29 20.06 -47.06
CA GLY A 45 16.77 20.12 -48.44
C GLY A 45 18.30 20.00 -48.51
N THR A 46 18.74 19.48 -49.65
CA THR A 46 20.10 19.10 -50.03
C THR A 46 21.12 20.25 -49.95
N ARG A 47 22.31 19.98 -49.42
CA ARG A 47 23.55 20.68 -49.84
C ARG A 47 24.72 19.71 -49.83
N LEU A 48 25.11 19.24 -51.02
CA LEU A 48 26.42 18.63 -51.24
C LEU A 48 27.50 19.69 -51.02
N SER A 49 28.48 19.37 -50.18
CA SER A 49 29.73 20.12 -50.03
C SER A 49 30.87 19.09 -50.03
N VAL A 50 31.78 19.21 -51.00
CA VAL A 50 33.01 18.41 -51.08
C VAL A 50 34.18 19.30 -50.70
N ALA A 51 34.94 18.90 -49.67
CA ALA A 51 36.39 19.10 -49.47
C ALA A 51 36.72 18.76 -48.00
N THR A 52 37.46 17.67 -47.74
CA THR A 52 38.91 17.65 -47.45
C THR A 52 39.23 18.09 -46.02
N GLY A 53 39.71 17.16 -45.20
CA GLY A 53 40.22 17.42 -43.85
C GLY A 53 39.48 16.60 -42.81
N GLY A 54 40.15 15.57 -42.28
CA GLY A 54 39.59 14.71 -41.26
C GLY A 54 39.46 15.45 -39.94
N GLU A 55 38.24 15.61 -39.46
CA GLU A 55 37.94 15.74 -38.04
C GLU A 55 36.67 14.94 -37.78
N GLN A 56 36.83 13.85 -37.04
CA GLN A 56 35.72 13.04 -36.56
C GLN A 56 34.92 13.91 -35.61
N LEU A 57 33.73 14.34 -36.03
CA LEU A 57 32.78 15.00 -35.15
C LEU A 57 32.33 13.97 -34.11
N VAL A 58 33.03 13.94 -32.98
CA VAL A 58 32.65 13.17 -31.81
C VAL A 58 31.41 13.86 -31.26
N THR A 59 30.22 13.35 -31.59
CA THR A 59 29.00 13.71 -30.88
C THR A 59 29.22 13.24 -29.44
N ALA A 60 29.60 14.18 -28.57
CA ALA A 60 29.64 13.95 -27.13
C ALA A 60 28.20 13.68 -26.71
N GLN A 61 27.86 12.39 -26.66
CA GLN A 61 26.67 11.93 -25.97
C GLN A 61 26.96 12.17 -24.50
N GLU A 62 26.45 13.28 -23.97
CA GLU A 62 26.46 13.57 -22.55
C GLU A 62 25.82 12.37 -21.86
N ALA A 63 26.66 11.54 -21.26
CA ALA A 63 26.20 10.43 -20.45
C ALA A 63 25.45 11.08 -19.29
N SER A 64 24.12 10.94 -19.29
CA SER A 64 23.32 11.21 -18.11
C SER A 64 23.93 10.35 -17.01
N GLN A 65 24.66 10.99 -16.09
CA GLN A 65 25.15 10.31 -14.90
C GLN A 65 23.92 10.06 -14.05
N GLU A 66 23.31 8.89 -14.25
CA GLU A 66 22.34 8.36 -13.31
C GLU A 66 22.98 8.39 -11.92
N PRO A 67 22.26 8.86 -10.91
CA PRO A 67 22.84 9.05 -9.60
C PRO A 67 23.38 7.72 -9.03
N ASP A 68 24.61 7.76 -8.50
CA ASP A 68 25.39 6.63 -7.97
C ASP A 68 24.82 6.01 -6.68
N TYR A 69 23.54 6.25 -6.38
CA TYR A 69 22.85 5.64 -5.26
C TYR A 69 21.71 4.69 -5.66
N GLY A 70 21.36 4.59 -6.95
CA GLY A 70 20.46 3.61 -7.56
C GLY A 70 19.32 3.05 -6.68
N VAL A 71 18.10 3.56 -6.83
CA VAL A 71 16.92 3.01 -6.12
C VAL A 71 16.55 1.64 -6.68
N VAL A 72 16.48 0.61 -5.81
CA VAL A 72 16.21 -0.79 -6.21
C VAL A 72 14.74 -1.19 -6.01
N SER A 73 14.24 -1.12 -4.77
CA SER A 73 12.86 -1.50 -4.42
C SER A 73 12.43 -0.88 -3.08
N ILE A 74 11.15 -1.05 -2.73
CA ILE A 74 10.63 -0.74 -1.39
C ILE A 74 10.93 -1.92 -0.47
N HIS A 75 11.94 -1.81 0.38
CA HIS A 75 12.35 -2.89 1.28
C HIS A 75 11.25 -3.36 2.26
N HIS A 76 10.50 -2.40 2.83
CA HIS A 76 9.40 -2.71 3.74
C HIS A 76 8.45 -1.52 3.94
N VAL A 77 7.26 -1.82 4.47
CA VAL A 77 6.31 -0.82 4.98
C VAL A 77 6.15 -0.96 6.49
N GLY A 78 6.27 0.15 7.21
CA GLY A 78 6.07 0.20 8.67
C GLY A 78 4.61 0.43 9.03
N ILE A 79 4.08 -0.39 9.94
CA ILE A 79 2.70 -0.26 10.46
C ILE A 79 2.76 -0.28 11.98
N LEU A 80 2.25 0.79 12.59
CA LEU A 80 2.03 0.86 14.03
C LEU A 80 0.82 0.00 14.40
N CYS A 81 0.93 -0.74 15.48
CA CYS A 81 -0.16 -1.54 16.03
C CYS A 81 -0.31 -1.30 17.53
N GLU A 82 -1.55 -1.32 18.00
CA GLU A 82 -1.86 -1.20 19.43
C GLU A 82 -1.51 -2.49 20.19
N ASN A 83 -1.70 -3.64 19.55
CA ASN A 83 -1.42 -4.95 20.12
C ASN A 83 -0.79 -5.89 19.09
N LEU A 84 0.38 -6.43 19.42
CA LEU A 84 1.13 -7.28 18.51
C LEU A 84 0.41 -8.61 18.26
N GLU A 85 -0.14 -9.26 19.27
CA GLU A 85 -0.81 -10.56 19.15
C GLU A 85 -2.00 -10.51 18.20
N ARG A 86 -2.88 -9.52 18.37
CA ARG A 86 -4.04 -9.28 17.50
C ARG A 86 -3.61 -9.01 16.07
N SER A 87 -2.53 -8.25 15.90
CA SER A 87 -1.97 -7.96 14.57
C SER A 87 -1.38 -9.20 13.93
N MET A 88 -0.68 -10.05 14.68
CA MET A 88 -0.17 -11.33 14.19
C MET A 88 -1.30 -12.28 13.80
N ALA A 89 -2.35 -12.39 14.62
CA ALA A 89 -3.52 -13.19 14.29
C ALA A 89 -4.17 -12.74 12.97
N PHE A 90 -4.20 -11.44 12.68
CA PHE A 90 -4.71 -10.94 11.41
C PHE A 90 -3.72 -11.16 10.24
N TYR A 91 -2.49 -10.64 10.33
CA TYR A 91 -1.55 -10.60 9.21
C TYR A 91 -0.86 -11.94 8.92
N LYS A 92 -0.53 -12.71 9.95
CA LYS A 92 0.10 -14.03 9.79
C LYS A 92 -0.97 -15.10 9.62
N ASP A 93 -1.97 -15.13 10.51
CA ASP A 93 -2.89 -16.26 10.59
C ASP A 93 -4.10 -16.11 9.67
N LEU A 94 -4.77 -14.95 9.64
CA LEU A 94 -5.95 -14.78 8.76
C LEU A 94 -5.57 -14.56 7.29
N LEU A 95 -4.70 -13.59 6.99
CA LEU A 95 -4.16 -13.42 5.63
C LEU A 95 -3.37 -14.65 5.16
N GLY A 96 -2.88 -15.47 6.10
CA GLY A 96 -2.17 -16.72 5.81
C GLY A 96 -2.97 -18.01 5.80
N ALA A 97 -4.20 -18.00 6.29
CA ALA A 97 -5.13 -19.13 6.20
C ALA A 97 -5.53 -19.48 4.75
N MET A 98 -5.03 -18.75 3.75
CA MET A 98 -5.12 -19.09 2.32
C MET A 98 -4.55 -20.47 1.95
N SER A 99 -3.91 -21.22 2.86
CA SER A 99 -3.67 -22.67 2.69
C SER A 99 -4.48 -23.54 3.63
N LEU A 100 -5.59 -24.03 3.11
CA LEU A 100 -6.03 -25.39 3.39
C LEU A 100 -5.52 -26.32 2.27
N LYS A 101 -4.18 -26.48 2.18
CA LYS A 101 -3.51 -27.64 1.55
C LYS A 101 -1.98 -27.46 1.55
N LEU A 102 -1.30 -28.30 2.35
CA LEU A 102 -0.22 -29.22 1.96
C LEU A 102 0.59 -28.88 0.69
N THR A 103 1.06 -27.65 0.55
CA THR A 103 2.21 -27.30 -0.29
C THR A 103 3.07 -26.33 0.52
N VAL A 104 4.34 -26.68 0.68
CA VAL A 104 5.30 -26.06 1.62
C VAL A 104 5.68 -24.61 1.22
N ASP A 105 5.16 -24.08 0.13
CA ASP A 105 5.73 -22.88 -0.48
C ASP A 105 5.01 -21.56 -0.13
N GLN A 106 3.70 -21.37 -0.38
CA GLN A 106 3.16 -19.99 -0.46
C GLN A 106 1.75 -19.80 0.08
N SER A 107 1.63 -19.61 1.40
CA SER A 107 0.34 -19.27 2.01
C SER A 107 0.54 -18.70 3.42
N GLY A 108 0.47 -17.38 3.47
CA GLY A 108 0.65 -16.57 4.67
C GLY A 108 1.91 -15.77 4.72
N LEU A 109 1.80 -14.58 5.33
CA LEU A 109 2.95 -13.73 5.59
C LEU A 109 3.79 -14.42 6.65
N LYS A 110 4.88 -15.07 6.21
CA LYS A 110 5.80 -15.80 7.08
C LYS A 110 6.57 -14.79 7.93
N VAL A 111 6.80 -15.12 9.20
CA VAL A 111 7.65 -14.31 10.07
C VAL A 111 9.08 -14.36 9.55
N ASN A 112 9.69 -13.19 9.37
CA ASN A 112 11.11 -13.05 9.12
C ASN A 112 11.87 -13.02 10.46
N PRO A 113 12.73 -14.01 10.75
CA PRO A 113 13.49 -14.05 12.00
C PRO A 113 14.64 -13.02 12.04
N ALA A 114 14.96 -12.35 10.93
CA ALA A 114 16.06 -11.40 10.83
C ALA A 114 15.79 -10.04 11.48
N ARG A 115 14.61 -9.81 12.08
CA ARG A 115 14.31 -8.57 12.81
C ARG A 115 15.33 -8.39 13.95
N PRO A 116 16.15 -7.33 13.94
CA PRO A 116 17.18 -7.10 14.95
C PRO A 116 16.54 -6.65 16.26
N THR A 117 16.07 -7.63 17.03
CA THR A 117 15.25 -7.41 18.23
C THR A 117 16.05 -6.73 19.33
N ASP A 118 17.36 -6.94 19.37
CA ASP A 118 18.32 -6.28 20.26
C ASP A 118 18.51 -4.78 19.98
N LYS A 119 18.30 -4.36 18.72
CA LYS A 119 18.49 -2.95 18.29
C LYS A 119 17.20 -2.15 18.26
N LEU A 120 16.05 -2.80 18.38
CA LEU A 120 14.73 -2.18 18.32
C LEU A 120 14.05 -2.33 19.68
N PRO A 121 14.05 -1.30 20.54
CA PRO A 121 13.59 -1.38 21.93
C PRO A 121 12.05 -1.33 22.04
N TYR A 122 11.37 -2.16 21.22
CA TYR A 122 9.92 -2.31 21.20
C TYR A 122 9.55 -3.69 20.66
N ARG A 123 8.33 -4.13 21.00
CA ARG A 123 7.77 -5.38 20.48
C ARG A 123 7.36 -5.18 19.02
N GLY A 124 7.59 -6.20 18.20
CA GLY A 124 7.27 -6.11 16.78
C GLY A 124 7.63 -7.36 16.02
N ALA A 125 7.25 -7.39 14.75
CA ALA A 125 7.53 -8.50 13.85
C ALA A 125 7.83 -7.99 12.44
N TRP A 126 8.67 -8.73 11.72
CA TRP A 126 8.79 -8.60 10.27
C TRP A 126 8.04 -9.75 9.62
N LEU A 127 7.18 -9.44 8.66
CA LEU A 127 6.38 -10.41 7.94
C LEU A 127 6.68 -10.31 6.45
N TRP A 128 7.08 -11.42 5.82
CA TRP A 128 7.42 -11.47 4.40
C TRP A 128 6.20 -11.30 3.50
N VAL A 129 6.31 -10.40 2.50
CA VAL A 129 5.38 -10.21 1.37
C VAL A 129 6.20 -10.31 0.07
N GLY A 130 6.31 -11.52 -0.50
CA GLY A 130 7.24 -11.74 -1.62
C GLY A 130 8.69 -11.51 -1.18
N SER A 131 9.42 -10.60 -1.85
CA SER A 131 10.76 -10.16 -1.46
C SER A 131 10.78 -9.06 -0.39
N GLU A 132 9.64 -8.37 -0.19
CA GLU A 132 9.54 -7.22 0.71
C GLU A 132 8.89 -7.61 2.03
N MET A 133 8.72 -6.65 2.95
CA MET A 133 8.18 -6.94 4.29
C MET A 133 7.14 -5.94 4.79
N ILE A 134 6.28 -6.41 5.68
CA ILE A 134 5.55 -5.57 6.65
C ILE A 134 6.32 -5.58 7.95
N HIS A 135 6.60 -4.39 8.49
CA HIS A 135 7.16 -4.21 9.82
C HIS A 135 6.05 -3.78 10.78
N LEU A 136 5.58 -4.72 11.59
CA LEU A 136 4.67 -4.44 12.70
C LEU A 136 5.46 -3.89 13.89
N MET A 137 5.03 -2.75 14.40
CA MET A 137 5.65 -2.07 15.53
C MET A 137 4.58 -1.81 16.59
N GLU A 138 4.71 -2.43 17.76
CA GLU A 138 3.82 -2.17 18.89
C GLU A 138 4.33 -0.94 19.65
N LEU A 139 3.81 0.22 19.24
CA LEU A 139 4.24 1.54 19.67
C LEU A 139 3.02 2.48 19.74
N PRO A 140 3.08 3.56 20.56
CA PRO A 140 2.02 4.55 20.59
C PRO A 140 1.76 5.15 19.20
N ASN A 141 0.48 5.23 18.82
CA ASN A 141 0.08 5.86 17.56
C ASN A 141 0.01 7.39 17.73
N PRO A 142 0.85 8.18 17.03
CA PRO A 142 0.80 9.64 17.09
C PRO A 142 -0.35 10.23 16.27
N ASP A 143 -0.95 9.46 15.36
CA ASP A 143 -1.99 9.94 14.46
C ASP A 143 -3.36 10.05 15.17
N PRO A 144 -4.17 11.07 14.85
CA PRO A 144 -5.54 11.17 15.34
C PRO A 144 -6.37 9.92 14.97
N LEU A 145 -7.13 9.44 15.94
CA LEU A 145 -8.10 8.34 15.75
C LEU A 145 -9.45 8.83 15.21
N THR A 146 -9.73 10.14 15.32
CA THR A 146 -10.95 10.78 14.86
C THR A 146 -10.71 11.64 13.62
N GLY A 147 -11.78 11.99 12.90
CA GLY A 147 -11.69 12.81 11.69
C GLY A 147 -11.03 12.09 10.49
N ARG A 148 -10.95 10.76 10.53
CA ARG A 148 -10.43 9.95 9.43
C ARG A 148 -11.45 9.87 8.28
N PRO A 149 -11.02 9.83 7.01
CA PRO A 149 -11.94 9.68 5.89
C PRO A 149 -12.77 8.40 6.00
N GLU A 150 -14.03 8.46 5.60
CA GLU A 150 -14.92 7.28 5.58
C GLU A 150 -14.40 6.18 4.64
N HIS A 151 -13.89 6.57 3.47
CA HIS A 151 -13.33 5.63 2.51
C HIS A 151 -11.84 5.36 2.83
N GLY A 152 -11.51 4.13 3.22
CA GLY A 152 -10.15 3.74 3.64
C GLY A 152 -9.05 4.01 2.60
N GLY A 153 -9.35 3.92 1.30
CA GLY A 153 -8.40 4.30 0.23
C GLY A 153 -8.03 5.80 0.18
N ARG A 154 -8.71 6.68 0.93
CA ARG A 154 -8.33 8.09 1.11
C ARG A 154 -7.50 8.32 2.36
N ASP A 155 -7.33 7.29 3.19
CA ASP A 155 -6.56 7.31 4.41
C ASP A 155 -5.14 6.75 4.16
N ARG A 156 -4.29 6.74 5.19
CA ARG A 156 -2.97 6.10 5.16
C ARG A 156 -3.15 4.60 4.94
N HIS A 157 -2.67 4.10 3.80
CA HIS A 157 -2.77 2.69 3.45
C HIS A 157 -1.54 2.22 2.71
N THR A 158 -1.35 0.92 2.71
CA THR A 158 -0.44 0.20 1.83
C THR A 158 -1.24 -0.87 1.10
N CYS A 159 -0.75 -1.30 -0.07
CA CYS A 159 -1.45 -2.27 -0.91
C CYS A 159 -0.59 -3.52 -1.10
N ILE A 160 -1.24 -4.69 -1.03
CA ILE A 160 -0.63 -5.98 -1.32
C ILE A 160 -1.39 -6.57 -2.51
N ALA A 161 -0.67 -7.04 -3.52
CA ALA A 161 -1.28 -7.73 -4.65
C ALA A 161 -1.71 -9.14 -4.23
N ILE A 162 -2.97 -9.48 -4.48
CA ILE A 162 -3.57 -10.79 -4.16
C ILE A 162 -3.95 -11.48 -5.46
N LYS A 163 -3.56 -12.75 -5.60
CA LYS A 163 -3.84 -13.55 -6.82
C LYS A 163 -5.34 -13.74 -7.06
N ASP A 164 -6.11 -13.93 -6.00
CA ASP A 164 -7.56 -14.20 -6.04
C ASP A 164 -8.25 -13.52 -4.85
N VAL A 165 -8.83 -12.34 -5.10
CA VAL A 165 -9.50 -11.53 -4.08
C VAL A 165 -10.83 -12.14 -3.62
N LEU A 166 -11.48 -12.97 -4.44
CA LEU A 166 -12.76 -13.59 -4.07
C LEU A 166 -12.55 -14.68 -3.02
N LYS A 167 -11.50 -15.51 -3.18
CA LYS A 167 -11.13 -16.47 -2.13
C LYS A 167 -10.74 -15.81 -0.82
N LEU A 168 -10.02 -14.69 -0.89
CA LEU A 168 -9.67 -13.92 0.30
C LEU A 168 -10.93 -13.40 0.99
N LYS A 169 -11.90 -12.90 0.21
CA LYS A 169 -13.20 -12.46 0.74
C LYS A 169 -13.91 -13.59 1.49
N GLU A 170 -13.99 -14.79 0.93
CA GLU A 170 -14.63 -15.93 1.60
C GLU A 170 -13.97 -16.29 2.95
N ILE A 171 -12.64 -16.15 3.04
CA ILE A 171 -11.90 -16.37 4.30
C ILE A 171 -12.26 -15.30 5.33
N PHE A 172 -12.33 -14.04 4.90
CA PHE A 172 -12.74 -12.92 5.74
C PHE A 172 -14.17 -13.09 6.24
N ASP A 173 -15.11 -13.43 5.35
CA ASP A 173 -16.51 -13.67 5.70
C ASP A 173 -16.62 -14.78 6.77
N LYS A 174 -15.86 -15.88 6.62
CA LYS A 174 -15.84 -16.99 7.60
C LYS A 174 -15.22 -16.59 8.95
N ALA A 175 -14.31 -15.64 8.94
CA ALA A 175 -13.69 -15.10 10.15
C ALA A 175 -14.50 -13.96 10.79
N GLY A 176 -15.60 -13.53 10.16
CA GLY A 176 -16.47 -12.46 10.65
C GLY A 176 -15.99 -11.04 10.32
N HIS A 177 -15.26 -10.89 9.22
CA HIS A 177 -14.79 -9.61 8.67
C HIS A 177 -15.58 -9.17 7.44
#